data_AF-A0A2E0VJH1-F1
#
_entry.id   AF-A0A2E0VJH1-F1
#
_cell.length_a   1.000
_cell.length_b   1.000
_cell.length_c   1.000
_cell.angle_alpha   90.00
_cell.angle_beta   90.00
_cell.angle_gamma   90.00
#
_symmetry.space_group_name_H-M   'P 1'
#
loop_
_entity.id
_entity.type
_entity.pdbx_description
1 polymer ?
#
loop_
_entity_poly.entity_id
_entity_poly.type
_entity_poly.pdbx_seq_one_letter_code
_entity_poly.pdbx_strand_id
1 'polypeptide(L)'
;MLLTRGKAKLPSVQQARQRKTRLLFENPTEFHRLLRLDFERVAHIADRYGFTPLMRMDVGSDLGWFRYARDFPEFRFYGYTKVYSRFSKPIPSNMHLTYSWNELSVARGVDPGRVFDAGQNIAVVVSTLNKHGTRLAGQLPAIVDLCGYRKRPVDGDAHDWRIPELDGRGRLVALRFKGGAAARQKAIRDGFVLSV
;
A
#
# COMPACT_ATOMS: atom_id res chain seq x y z
N MET A 1 -2.65 -3.44 -12.78
CA MET A 1 -1.18 -3.31 -13.02
C MET A 1 -0.31 -4.15 -12.08
N LEU A 2 -0.69 -4.42 -10.81
CA LEU A 2 0.12 -5.22 -9.86
C LEU A 2 0.05 -6.75 -10.07
N LEU A 3 -1.01 -7.26 -10.69
CA LEU A 3 -1.24 -8.70 -10.82
C LEU A 3 -0.35 -9.38 -11.88
N THR A 4 0.39 -8.62 -12.70
CA THR A 4 1.14 -9.15 -13.85
C THR A 4 2.62 -8.74 -13.85
N ARG A 5 3.14 -8.13 -12.77
CA ARG A 5 4.52 -7.64 -12.69
C ARG A 5 5.37 -8.40 -11.67
N GLY A 6 6.68 -8.47 -11.89
CA GLY A 6 7.63 -9.17 -11.01
C GLY A 6 7.29 -10.65 -10.86
N LYS A 7 7.40 -11.21 -9.64
CA LYS A 7 7.04 -12.61 -9.35
C LYS A 7 5.54 -12.90 -9.51
N ALA A 8 4.68 -11.88 -9.60
CA ALA A 8 3.25 -12.08 -9.83
C ALA A 8 2.94 -12.73 -11.19
N LYS A 9 3.87 -12.66 -12.16
CA LYS A 9 3.69 -13.29 -13.48
C LYS A 9 3.87 -14.82 -13.47
N LEU A 10 4.44 -15.37 -12.39
CA LEU A 10 4.74 -16.81 -12.32
C LEU A 10 3.43 -17.61 -12.29
N PRO A 11 3.27 -18.66 -13.12
CA PRO A 11 2.03 -19.43 -13.18
C PRO A 11 1.60 -19.99 -11.83
N SER A 12 2.54 -20.48 -11.03
CA SER A 12 2.27 -21.00 -9.68
C SER A 12 1.67 -19.94 -8.75
N VAL A 13 2.16 -18.70 -8.82
CA VAL A 13 1.64 -17.57 -8.03
C VAL A 13 0.24 -17.20 -8.49
N GLN A 14 0.00 -17.15 -9.80
CA GLN A 14 -1.32 -16.82 -10.35
C GLN A 14 -2.36 -17.88 -10.00
N GLN A 15 -2.02 -19.17 -10.16
CA GLN A 15 -2.89 -20.28 -9.78
C GLN A 15 -3.20 -20.26 -8.28
N ALA A 16 -2.21 -20.00 -7.42
CA ALA A 16 -2.43 -19.87 -5.98
C ALA A 16 -3.40 -18.73 -5.64
N ARG A 17 -3.27 -17.58 -6.31
CA ARG A 17 -4.21 -16.45 -6.15
C ARG A 17 -5.61 -16.81 -6.60
N GLN A 18 -5.74 -17.43 -7.78
CA GLN A 18 -7.04 -17.89 -8.30
C GLN A 18 -7.72 -18.86 -7.33
N ARG A 19 -6.99 -19.85 -6.79
CA ARG A 19 -7.52 -20.79 -5.78
C ARG A 19 -7.97 -20.08 -4.51
N LYS A 20 -7.18 -19.14 -3.99
CA LYS A 20 -7.52 -18.37 -2.79
C LYS A 20 -8.75 -17.48 -3.01
N THR A 21 -8.82 -16.81 -4.16
CA THR A 21 -9.98 -16.00 -4.55
C THR A 21 -11.21 -16.88 -4.69
N ARG A 22 -11.10 -18.03 -5.38
CA ARG A 22 -12.19 -18.99 -5.52
C ARG A 22 -12.69 -19.46 -4.15
N LEU A 23 -11.79 -19.88 -3.26
CA LEU A 23 -12.15 -20.31 -1.91
C LEU A 23 -12.85 -19.21 -1.12
N LEU A 24 -12.39 -17.96 -1.23
CA LEU A 24 -13.05 -16.82 -0.57
C LEU A 24 -14.52 -16.65 -1.00
N PHE A 25 -14.86 -16.93 -2.26
CA PHE A 25 -16.24 -16.78 -2.76
C PHE A 25 -17.08 -18.06 -2.61
N GLU A 26 -16.50 -19.23 -2.86
CA GLU A 26 -17.21 -20.52 -2.83
C GLU A 26 -17.36 -21.07 -1.41
N ASN A 27 -16.37 -20.83 -0.53
CA ASN A 27 -16.43 -21.24 0.87
C ASN A 27 -15.72 -20.20 1.79
N PRO A 28 -16.35 -19.04 2.02
CA PRO A 28 -15.78 -17.96 2.83
C PRO A 28 -15.40 -18.40 4.26
N THR A 29 -16.20 -19.31 4.84
CA THR A 29 -15.95 -19.86 6.18
C THR A 29 -14.60 -20.57 6.22
N GLU A 30 -14.34 -21.47 5.28
CA GLU A 30 -13.07 -22.18 5.21
C GLU A 30 -11.90 -21.25 4.88
N PHE A 31 -12.10 -20.28 3.98
CA PHE A 31 -11.07 -19.27 3.70
C PHE A 31 -10.67 -18.51 4.97
N HIS A 32 -11.65 -18.06 5.78
CA HIS A 32 -11.37 -17.34 7.01
C HIS A 32 -10.78 -18.23 8.10
N ARG A 33 -11.17 -19.51 8.18
CA ARG A 33 -10.56 -20.49 9.08
C ARG A 33 -9.08 -20.69 8.75
N LEU A 34 -8.75 -20.97 7.49
CA LEU A 34 -7.35 -21.15 7.05
C LEU A 34 -6.53 -19.88 7.27
N LEU A 35 -7.10 -18.70 6.98
CA LEU A 35 -6.41 -17.45 7.21
C LEU A 35 -6.10 -17.20 8.69
N ARG A 36 -7.03 -17.52 9.62
CA ARG A 36 -6.76 -17.46 11.06
C ARG A 36 -5.64 -18.40 11.49
N LEU A 37 -5.61 -19.62 10.97
CA LEU A 37 -4.51 -20.56 11.24
C LEU A 37 -3.15 -20.02 10.78
N ASP A 38 -3.10 -19.30 9.65
CA ASP A 38 -1.86 -18.65 9.22
C ASP A 38 -1.43 -17.53 10.19
N PHE A 39 -2.36 -16.76 10.74
CA PHE A 39 -2.06 -15.78 11.79
C PHE A 39 -1.52 -16.44 13.05
N GLU A 40 -2.18 -17.47 13.57
CA GLU A 40 -1.76 -18.18 14.79
C GLU A 40 -0.35 -18.76 14.65
N ARG A 41 -0.01 -19.32 13.49
CA ARG A 41 1.35 -19.80 13.21
C ARG A 41 2.38 -18.68 13.24
N VAL A 42 2.08 -17.53 12.63
CA VAL A 42 2.98 -16.38 12.67
C VAL A 42 3.13 -15.84 14.09
N ALA A 43 2.04 -15.78 14.86
CA ALA A 43 2.06 -15.36 16.26
C ALA A 43 2.98 -16.27 17.09
N HIS A 44 2.84 -17.59 16.94
CA HIS A 44 3.68 -18.56 17.63
C HIS A 44 5.17 -18.42 17.27
N ILE A 45 5.50 -18.23 15.99
CA ILE A 45 6.89 -17.98 15.57
C ILE A 45 7.41 -16.69 16.18
N ALA A 46 6.61 -15.63 16.16
CA ALA A 46 7.01 -14.32 16.63
C ALA A 46 7.23 -14.28 18.14
N ASP A 47 6.35 -14.94 18.91
CA ASP A 47 6.49 -15.13 20.35
C ASP A 47 7.79 -15.88 20.69
N ARG A 48 8.06 -16.98 19.97
CA ARG A 48 9.29 -17.77 20.15
C ARG A 48 10.57 -16.97 19.95
N TYR A 49 10.56 -15.99 19.04
CA TYR A 49 11.75 -15.20 18.69
C TYR A 49 11.70 -13.75 19.23
N GLY A 50 10.67 -13.38 19.99
CA GLY A 50 10.52 -12.03 20.56
C GLY A 50 10.30 -10.92 19.52
N PHE A 51 9.66 -11.23 18.38
CA PHE A 51 9.35 -10.24 17.35
C PHE A 51 7.89 -9.79 17.38
N THR A 52 7.62 -8.58 16.90
CA THR A 52 6.25 -8.15 16.59
C THR A 52 5.94 -8.42 15.12
N PRO A 53 4.95 -9.26 14.79
CA PRO A 53 4.58 -9.51 13.41
C PRO A 53 4.10 -8.25 12.69
N LEU A 54 4.57 -8.05 11.46
CA LEU A 54 4.11 -6.97 10.60
C LEU A 54 3.40 -7.56 9.36
N MET A 55 2.12 -7.21 9.17
CA MET A 55 1.25 -7.82 8.18
C MET A 55 0.69 -6.82 7.17
N ARG A 56 0.94 -7.08 5.88
CA ARG A 56 0.29 -6.38 4.75
C ARG A 56 -0.79 -7.25 4.14
N MET A 57 -2.01 -7.09 4.65
CA MET A 57 -3.15 -7.91 4.24
C MET A 57 -3.63 -7.64 2.82
N ASP A 58 -3.44 -6.40 2.34
CA ASP A 58 -3.95 -5.99 1.05
C ASP A 58 -2.83 -5.64 0.06
N VAL A 59 -2.90 -6.31 -1.09
CA VAL A 59 -2.09 -6.00 -2.26
C VAL A 59 -2.91 -5.26 -3.31
N GLY A 60 -4.23 -5.43 -3.34
CA GLY A 60 -5.08 -4.77 -4.33
C GLY A 60 -6.52 -5.28 -4.43
N SER A 61 -7.02 -6.05 -3.45
CA SER A 61 -8.43 -6.43 -3.42
C SER A 61 -9.29 -5.33 -2.82
N ASP A 62 -8.72 -4.49 -1.94
CA ASP A 62 -9.45 -3.44 -1.24
C ASP A 62 -10.70 -3.99 -0.51
N LEU A 63 -10.59 -5.17 0.11
CA LEU A 63 -11.70 -5.82 0.85
C LEU A 63 -11.89 -5.33 2.29
N GLY A 64 -10.96 -4.54 2.85
CA GLY A 64 -11.13 -3.92 4.17
C GLY A 64 -10.96 -4.91 5.31
N TRP A 65 -9.71 -5.26 5.62
CA TRP A 65 -9.34 -6.32 6.56
C TRP A 65 -9.35 -5.91 8.05
N PHE A 66 -10.18 -4.94 8.44
CA PHE A 66 -10.14 -4.31 9.76
C PHE A 66 -10.45 -5.27 10.90
N ARG A 67 -11.28 -6.29 10.67
CA ARG A 67 -11.60 -7.28 11.71
C ARG A 67 -10.35 -8.03 12.19
N TYR A 68 -9.42 -8.35 11.29
CA TYR A 68 -8.21 -9.10 11.67
C TYR A 68 -7.26 -8.25 12.51
N ALA A 69 -7.22 -6.94 12.26
CA ALA A 69 -6.49 -6.04 13.14
C ALA A 69 -7.09 -6.01 14.56
N ARG A 70 -8.40 -6.17 14.71
CA ARG A 70 -9.05 -6.27 16.03
C ARG A 70 -8.85 -7.62 16.69
N ASP A 71 -8.94 -8.70 15.90
CA ASP A 71 -8.84 -10.07 16.41
C ASP A 71 -7.40 -10.46 16.79
N PHE A 72 -6.39 -9.79 16.23
CA PHE A 72 -4.97 -10.04 16.45
C PHE A 72 -4.24 -8.74 16.88
N PRO A 73 -4.52 -8.20 18.07
CA PRO A 73 -3.96 -6.93 18.55
C PRO A 73 -2.43 -6.94 18.71
N GLU A 74 -1.82 -8.12 18.86
CA GLU A 74 -0.37 -8.33 18.95
C GLU A 74 0.37 -8.13 17.62
N PHE A 75 -0.36 -8.09 16.50
CA PHE A 75 0.19 -7.78 15.18
C PHE A 75 0.19 -6.28 14.92
N ARG A 76 1.13 -5.85 14.08
CA ARG A 76 1.07 -4.56 13.38
C ARG A 76 0.56 -4.79 11.97
N PHE A 77 -0.45 -4.02 11.57
CA PHE A 77 -1.03 -4.09 10.23
C PHE A 77 -0.71 -2.82 9.45
N TYR A 78 -0.46 -2.99 8.16
CA TYR A 78 -0.43 -1.87 7.24
C TYR A 78 -1.01 -2.23 5.89
N GLY A 79 -1.44 -1.23 5.12
CA GLY A 79 -1.98 -1.48 3.79
C GLY A 79 -2.10 -0.24 2.94
N TYR A 80 -2.21 -0.47 1.64
CA TYR A 80 -2.57 0.58 0.70
C TYR A 80 -4.06 0.47 0.41
N THR A 81 -4.71 1.61 0.15
CA THR A 81 -6.10 1.60 -0.28
C THR A 81 -6.41 2.71 -1.25
N LYS A 82 -7.29 2.46 -2.21
CA LYS A 82 -7.90 3.52 -3.03
C LYS A 82 -9.30 3.93 -2.54
N VAL A 83 -9.77 3.32 -1.45
CA VAL A 83 -11.12 3.56 -0.91
C VAL A 83 -11.06 4.71 0.09
N TYR A 84 -11.33 5.92 -0.39
CA TYR A 84 -11.23 7.15 0.39
C TYR A 84 -12.15 7.17 1.62
N SER A 85 -13.35 6.58 1.53
CA SER A 85 -14.31 6.53 2.64
C SER A 85 -13.82 5.75 3.87
N ARG A 86 -12.71 5.01 3.78
CA ARG A 86 -12.08 4.34 4.93
C ARG A 86 -11.52 5.32 5.96
N PHE A 87 -11.08 6.50 5.52
CA PHE A 87 -10.55 7.54 6.41
C PHE A 87 -11.63 8.28 7.19
N SER A 88 -12.90 8.01 6.89
CA SER A 88 -14.06 8.48 7.65
C SER A 88 -14.51 7.49 8.73
N LYS A 89 -13.88 6.32 8.82
CA LYS A 89 -14.25 5.25 9.76
C LYS A 89 -13.14 5.06 10.80
N PRO A 90 -13.46 4.57 12.01
CA PRO A 90 -12.44 4.18 12.98
C PRO A 90 -11.53 3.08 12.41
N ILE A 91 -10.24 3.41 12.27
CA ILE A 91 -9.19 2.46 11.90
C ILE A 91 -8.63 1.88 13.21
N PRO A 92 -8.50 0.54 13.34
CA PRO A 92 -7.87 -0.07 14.51
C PRO A 92 -6.49 0.52 14.80
N SER A 93 -6.16 0.73 16.08
CA SER A 93 -4.93 1.43 16.50
C SER A 93 -3.65 0.72 16.07
N ASN A 94 -3.71 -0.61 15.89
CA ASN A 94 -2.62 -1.44 15.37
C ASN A 94 -2.60 -1.54 13.84
N MET A 95 -3.36 -0.71 13.12
CA MET A 95 -3.42 -0.68 11.66
C MET A 95 -3.11 0.72 11.11
N HIS A 96 -2.24 0.78 10.10
CA HIS A 96 -1.97 2.00 9.34
C HIS A 96 -2.34 1.86 7.87
N LEU A 97 -3.07 2.84 7.33
CA LEU A 97 -3.45 2.89 5.93
C LEU A 97 -2.67 3.98 5.20
N THR A 98 -2.25 3.64 3.98
CA THR A 98 -1.69 4.60 3.04
C THR A 98 -2.65 4.73 1.86
N TYR A 99 -3.20 5.92 1.63
CA TYR A 99 -4.02 6.17 0.45
C TYR A 99 -3.14 6.09 -0.80
N SER A 100 -3.53 5.26 -1.76
CA SER A 100 -2.85 5.13 -3.04
C SER A 100 -3.43 6.16 -4.01
N TRP A 101 -2.81 7.34 -4.07
CA TRP A 101 -3.19 8.38 -5.02
C TRP A 101 -3.12 7.88 -6.46
N ASN A 102 -4.09 8.27 -7.28
CA ASN A 102 -4.13 7.93 -8.69
C ASN A 102 -4.88 9.01 -9.50
N GLU A 103 -4.94 8.81 -10.81
CA GLU A 103 -5.56 9.72 -11.78
C GLU A 103 -7.04 10.03 -11.49
N LEU A 104 -7.73 9.12 -10.79
CA LEU A 104 -9.14 9.29 -10.44
C LEU A 104 -9.34 9.98 -9.09
N SER A 105 -8.28 10.20 -8.30
CA SER A 105 -8.41 10.75 -6.94
C SER A 105 -9.09 12.12 -6.93
N VAL A 106 -8.67 13.03 -7.80
CA VAL A 106 -9.28 14.38 -7.92
C VAL A 106 -10.73 14.28 -8.37
N ALA A 107 -11.00 13.53 -9.44
CA ALA A 107 -12.35 13.35 -9.98
C ALA A 107 -13.31 12.69 -8.97
N ARG A 108 -12.78 11.90 -8.02
CA ARG A 108 -13.53 11.28 -6.93
C ARG A 108 -13.69 12.18 -5.69
N GLY A 109 -13.25 13.44 -5.75
CA GLY A 109 -13.36 14.38 -4.65
C GLY A 109 -12.48 14.02 -3.45
N VAL A 110 -11.34 13.36 -3.68
CA VAL A 110 -10.40 13.04 -2.61
C VAL A 110 -9.67 14.32 -2.21
N ASP A 111 -9.81 14.69 -0.95
CA ASP A 111 -9.05 15.77 -0.34
C ASP A 111 -7.83 15.18 0.40
N PRO A 112 -6.60 15.50 -0.03
CA PRO A 112 -5.39 15.09 0.69
C PRO A 112 -5.37 15.55 2.14
N GLY A 113 -5.89 16.74 2.45
CA GLY A 113 -5.93 17.31 3.79
C GLY A 113 -6.59 16.36 4.78
N ARG A 114 -7.80 15.90 4.47
CA ARG A 114 -8.52 14.90 5.29
C ARG A 114 -7.71 13.63 5.57
N VAL A 115 -6.97 13.11 4.59
CA VAL A 115 -6.15 11.90 4.80
C VAL A 115 -4.98 12.21 5.74
N PHE A 116 -4.32 13.33 5.53
CA PHE A 116 -3.19 13.76 6.35
C PHE A 116 -3.60 14.08 7.79
N ASP A 117 -4.72 14.76 7.98
CA ASP A 117 -5.27 15.16 9.28
C ASP A 117 -5.76 13.95 10.07
N ALA A 118 -6.24 12.90 9.39
CA ALA A 118 -6.49 11.59 10.00
C ALA A 118 -5.20 10.83 10.41
N GLY A 119 -4.03 11.46 10.25
CA GLY A 119 -2.72 10.88 10.55
C GLY A 119 -2.30 9.77 9.59
N GLN A 120 -3.00 9.60 8.46
CA GLN A 120 -2.72 8.57 7.46
C GLN A 120 -1.81 9.12 6.36
N ASN A 121 -1.14 8.22 5.65
CA ASN A 121 -0.18 8.62 4.62
C ASN A 121 -0.82 8.60 3.23
N ILE A 122 -0.27 9.36 2.30
CA ILE A 122 -0.64 9.30 0.87
C ILE A 122 0.58 8.86 0.07
N ALA A 123 0.46 7.77 -0.66
CA ALA A 123 1.45 7.35 -1.64
C ALA A 123 1.11 7.87 -3.03
N VAL A 124 2.09 8.45 -3.70
CA VAL A 124 1.95 9.00 -5.06
C VAL A 124 3.13 8.60 -5.92
N VAL A 125 2.88 8.37 -7.21
CA VAL A 125 3.94 8.10 -8.18
C VAL A 125 4.45 9.42 -8.76
N VAL A 126 5.76 9.63 -8.72
CA VAL A 126 6.42 10.82 -9.27
C VAL A 126 7.19 10.49 -10.56
N SER A 127 7.39 11.50 -11.41
CA SER A 127 8.09 11.41 -12.71
C SER A 127 9.55 10.96 -12.60
N THR A 128 10.16 11.05 -11.41
CA THR A 128 11.49 10.54 -11.10
C THR A 128 11.59 9.07 -11.50
N LEU A 129 12.59 8.72 -12.31
CA LEU A 129 12.74 7.35 -12.82
C LEU A 129 13.25 6.41 -11.73
N ASN A 130 12.59 5.26 -11.64
CA ASN A 130 13.08 4.13 -10.88
C ASN A 130 13.87 3.20 -11.80
N LYS A 131 15.20 3.23 -11.70
CA LYS A 131 16.09 2.22 -12.29
C LYS A 131 16.61 1.33 -11.16
N HIS A 132 15.70 0.52 -10.59
CA HIS A 132 15.94 -0.42 -9.49
C HIS A 132 17.30 -1.10 -9.59
N GLY A 133 18.09 -1.06 -8.50
CA GLY A 133 19.40 -1.70 -8.43
C GLY A 133 20.53 -0.98 -9.18
N THR A 134 20.30 0.23 -9.69
CA THR A 134 21.33 1.02 -10.38
C THR A 134 21.55 2.37 -9.69
N ARG A 135 22.76 2.92 -9.82
CA ARG A 135 23.09 4.31 -9.43
C ARG A 135 22.30 5.37 -10.21
N LEU A 136 21.45 4.96 -11.17
CA LEU A 136 20.67 5.83 -12.04
C LEU A 136 19.22 6.01 -11.55
N ALA A 137 18.86 5.49 -10.37
CA ALA A 137 17.62 5.88 -9.73
C ALA A 137 17.69 7.37 -9.40
N GLY A 138 16.74 8.15 -9.93
CA GLY A 138 16.75 9.60 -9.72
C GLY A 138 16.55 9.93 -8.24
N GLN A 139 17.14 11.03 -7.77
CA GLN A 139 16.82 11.56 -6.45
C GLN A 139 15.37 12.04 -6.44
N LEU A 140 14.68 11.79 -5.32
CA LEU A 140 13.33 12.34 -5.12
C LEU A 140 13.44 13.86 -4.97
N PRO A 141 12.44 14.63 -5.44
CA PRO A 141 12.43 16.07 -5.22
C PRO A 141 12.38 16.38 -3.73
N ALA A 142 13.00 17.50 -3.33
CA ALA A 142 12.99 17.94 -1.94
C ALA A 142 11.56 18.20 -1.42
N ILE A 143 10.66 18.63 -2.30
CA ILE A 143 9.24 18.90 -2.03
C ILE A 143 8.40 18.35 -3.17
N VAL A 144 7.31 17.67 -2.82
CA VAL A 144 6.24 17.29 -3.75
C VAL A 144 5.01 18.13 -3.43
N ASP A 145 4.43 18.73 -4.47
CA ASP A 145 3.12 19.40 -4.39
C ASP A 145 2.04 18.40 -4.81
N LEU A 146 1.10 18.14 -3.90
CA LEU A 146 -0.08 17.34 -4.18
C LEU A 146 -1.31 18.20 -3.92
N CYS A 147 -1.90 18.77 -4.97
CA CYS A 147 -3.10 19.62 -4.89
C CYS A 147 -2.93 20.80 -3.91
N GLY A 148 -1.78 21.49 -3.93
CA GLY A 148 -1.45 22.60 -3.04
C GLY A 148 -0.81 22.18 -1.71
N TYR A 149 -0.84 20.88 -1.37
CA TYR A 149 -0.19 20.36 -0.18
C TYR A 149 1.28 20.02 -0.46
N ARG A 150 2.16 20.96 -0.13
CA ARG A 150 3.61 20.84 -0.30
C ARG A 150 4.25 20.10 0.88
N LYS A 151 4.79 18.91 0.64
CA LYS A 151 5.43 18.07 1.67
C LYS A 151 6.79 17.55 1.21
N ARG A 152 7.73 17.38 2.15
CA ARG A 152 8.93 16.58 1.91
C ARG A 152 8.53 15.11 1.80
N PRO A 153 8.87 14.40 0.71
CA PRO A 153 8.44 13.02 0.53
C PRO A 153 9.26 12.05 1.39
N VAL A 154 8.60 11.02 1.90
CA VAL A 154 9.25 9.77 2.34
C VAL A 154 9.55 8.93 1.10
N ASP A 155 10.73 8.31 1.04
CA ASP A 155 11.09 7.40 -0.06
C ASP A 155 10.35 6.07 0.06
N GLY A 156 9.29 5.90 -0.73
CA GLY A 156 8.48 4.68 -0.72
C GLY A 156 9.10 3.50 -1.47
N ASP A 157 10.25 3.66 -2.13
CA ASP A 157 10.99 2.57 -2.76
C ASP A 157 12.16 2.07 -1.87
N ALA A 158 12.43 2.69 -0.73
CA ALA A 158 13.49 2.28 0.19
C ALA A 158 13.18 0.95 0.90
N HIS A 159 11.92 0.74 1.28
CA HIS A 159 11.41 -0.51 1.85
C HIS A 159 9.88 -0.62 1.67
N ASP A 160 9.35 -1.84 1.77
CA ASP A 160 7.92 -2.10 1.57
C ASP A 160 7.04 -1.73 2.78
N TRP A 161 7.61 -1.70 3.99
CA TRP A 161 6.87 -1.43 5.23
C TRP A 161 6.33 0.01 5.25
N ARG A 162 5.04 0.21 5.54
CA ARG A 162 4.39 1.53 5.65
C ARG A 162 3.75 1.71 7.02
N ILE A 163 4.58 1.85 8.04
CA ILE A 163 4.13 2.04 9.42
C ILE A 163 4.56 3.41 9.95
N PRO A 164 3.78 4.01 10.88
CA PRO A 164 4.08 5.33 11.44
C PRO A 164 5.46 5.45 12.09
N GLU A 165 6.00 4.36 12.63
CA GLU A 165 7.30 4.32 13.31
C GLU A 165 8.47 4.58 12.35
N LEU A 166 8.28 4.32 11.06
CA LEU A 166 9.30 4.55 10.02
C LEU A 166 9.00 5.79 9.19
N ASP A 167 7.74 6.00 8.86
CA ASP A 167 7.34 7.10 7.99
C ASP A 167 7.06 8.39 8.74
N GLY A 168 6.51 8.25 9.93
CA GLY A 168 5.64 9.25 10.55
C GLY A 168 4.20 9.15 10.05
N ARG A 169 3.39 10.06 10.59
CA ARG A 169 1.95 10.21 10.30
C ARG A 169 1.70 11.42 9.40
N GLY A 170 0.63 11.38 8.59
CA GLY A 170 0.25 12.49 7.73
C GLY A 170 1.28 12.83 6.65
N ARG A 171 2.02 11.82 6.16
CA ARG A 171 3.13 11.97 5.23
C ARG A 171 2.74 11.71 3.78
N LEU A 172 3.48 12.38 2.89
CA LEU A 172 3.50 12.04 1.48
C LEU A 172 4.63 11.03 1.24
N VAL A 173 4.29 9.89 0.65
CA VAL A 173 5.21 8.81 0.28
C VAL A 173 5.38 8.87 -1.23
N ALA A 174 6.58 9.18 -1.72
CA ALA A 174 6.84 9.23 -3.15
C ALA A 174 7.36 7.89 -3.65
N LEU A 175 6.75 7.39 -4.72
CA LEU A 175 7.17 6.22 -5.46
C LEU A 175 7.72 6.67 -6.81
N ARG A 176 8.91 6.22 -7.16
CA ARG A 176 9.50 6.55 -8.46
C ARG A 176 8.80 5.75 -9.57
N PHE A 177 8.66 6.37 -10.74
CA PHE A 177 8.01 5.73 -11.88
C PHE A 177 8.82 4.53 -12.41
N LYS A 178 8.12 3.40 -12.61
CA LYS A 178 8.69 2.16 -13.14
C LYS A 178 8.24 1.94 -14.59
N GLY A 179 9.10 2.29 -15.54
CA GLY A 179 8.87 2.07 -16.97
C GLY A 179 9.77 2.91 -17.87
N GLY A 180 9.60 2.75 -19.18
CA GLY A 180 10.30 3.55 -20.20
C GLY A 180 9.75 4.97 -20.34
N ALA A 181 10.48 5.81 -21.08
CA ALA A 181 10.16 7.24 -21.25
C ALA A 181 8.76 7.48 -21.87
N ALA A 182 8.39 6.72 -22.90
CA ALA A 182 7.07 6.84 -23.53
C ALA A 182 5.92 6.52 -22.56
N ALA A 183 6.06 5.43 -21.78
CA ALA A 183 5.09 5.06 -20.76
C ALA A 183 4.98 6.13 -19.66
N ARG A 184 6.11 6.75 -19.28
CA ARG A 184 6.14 7.85 -18.31
C ARG A 184 5.36 9.05 -18.82
N GLN A 185 5.61 9.50 -20.04
CA GLN A 185 4.91 10.64 -20.62
C GLN A 185 3.40 10.38 -20.70
N LYS A 186 2.99 9.18 -21.09
CA LYS A 186 1.58 8.80 -21.07
C LYS A 186 1.00 8.88 -19.66
N ALA A 187 1.68 8.31 -18.66
CA ALA A 187 1.22 8.31 -17.28
C ALA A 187 1.13 9.71 -16.65
N ILE A 188 1.99 10.65 -17.06
CA ILE A 188 1.89 12.06 -16.67
C ILE A 188 0.63 12.69 -17.30
N ARG A 189 0.41 12.50 -18.61
CA ARG A 189 -0.79 13.03 -19.29
C ARG A 189 -2.09 12.47 -18.71
N ASP A 190 -2.09 11.19 -18.36
CA ASP A 190 -3.25 10.54 -17.76
C ASP A 190 -3.49 10.99 -16.30
N GLY A 191 -2.56 11.72 -15.67
CA GLY A 191 -2.66 12.16 -14.28
C GLY A 191 -2.31 11.08 -13.25
N PHE A 192 -1.80 9.92 -13.66
CA PHE A 192 -1.36 8.86 -12.76
C PHE A 192 -0.02 9.19 -12.08
N VAL A 193 0.84 9.96 -12.77
CA VAL A 193 2.17 10.36 -12.30
C VAL A 193 2.22 11.87 -12.12
N LEU A 194 2.65 12.31 -10.95
CA LEU A 194 2.96 13.72 -10.72
C LEU A 194 4.24 14.12 -11.45
N SER A 195 4.13 15.16 -12.27
CA SER A 195 5.29 15.77 -12.92
C SER A 195 6.04 16.61 -11.89
N VAL A 196 7.21 16.14 -11.49
CA VAL A 196 8.18 16.81 -10.62
C VAL A 196 9.57 16.86 -11.27
#